data_AF-A0A455SPJ2-F1
#
_entry.id   AF-A0A455SPJ2-F1
#
_cell.length_a   1.000
_cell.length_b   1.000
_cell.length_c   1.000
_cell.angle_alpha   90.00
_cell.angle_beta   90.00
_cell.angle_gamma   90.00
#
_symmetry.space_group_name_H-M   'P 1'
#
loop_
_entity.id
_entity.type
_entity.pdbx_description
1 polymer ?
#
loop_
_entity_poly.entity_id
_entity_poly.type
_entity_poly.pdbx_seq_one_letter_code
_entity_poly.pdbx_strand_id
1 'polypeptide(L)'
;MYITSNRTDVTEWAIHFVRVPKDSVKLYARNTRSMDNELLCNPCPEAFEVLKQIVTSRGLKPAFGRRNGKPTIYGGIPAVCFTEMPIINFLQYVVARNNYAWCAPYGVCLLKRELFKAGARPAVYGLSVPGVSIVQDQGNIRVIDKNLLPLSEQYRYITLDPNRQEKNHPLDWTHEREWRWRESQQYSYGRAAQNGDGSDSLLLLFPEEDEVTFFSQVGFFVWTPEEANMLRDLIQQAIPGYLEYYMPDYFIIVLSEFVRYYNENGIHDVMCRIEDILMKLMPGRIWKRVPDPSDSESASNDAPFDMWIEEPF
;
A
#
# COMPACT_ATOMS: atom_id res chain seq x y z
N MET A 1 21.77 -8.19 11.98
CA MET A 1 20.62 -8.72 12.75
C MET A 1 19.41 -7.89 12.36
N TYR A 2 18.48 -8.43 11.57
CA TYR A 2 17.26 -7.72 11.21
C TYR A 2 16.36 -7.68 12.46
N ILE A 3 16.12 -6.51 13.03
CA ILE A 3 15.27 -6.33 14.23
C ILE A 3 13.86 -6.90 14.02
N THR A 4 13.43 -7.05 12.76
CA THR A 4 12.16 -7.65 12.34
C THR A 4 12.14 -9.18 12.38
N SER A 5 13.26 -9.89 12.54
CA SER A 5 13.30 -11.35 12.38
C SER A 5 12.38 -12.11 13.35
N ASN A 6 12.11 -11.53 14.53
CA ASN A 6 11.33 -12.15 15.60
C ASN A 6 9.97 -11.47 15.83
N ARG A 7 9.61 -10.47 15.01
CA ARG A 7 8.35 -9.73 15.09
C ARG A 7 7.55 -9.99 13.82
N THR A 8 6.40 -10.65 13.97
CA THR A 8 5.53 -11.04 12.85
C THR A 8 4.52 -9.95 12.48
N ASP A 9 4.33 -8.95 13.34
CA ASP A 9 3.39 -7.85 13.18
C ASP A 9 3.97 -6.63 12.45
N VAL A 10 5.27 -6.67 12.11
CA VAL A 10 6.01 -5.61 11.40
C VAL A 10 6.65 -6.17 10.14
N THR A 11 6.85 -5.31 9.16
CA THR A 11 7.48 -5.65 7.88
C THR A 11 8.43 -4.53 7.47
N GLU A 12 9.45 -4.85 6.68
CA GLU A 12 10.34 -3.91 6.01
C GLU A 12 9.64 -3.13 4.88
N TRP A 13 8.42 -3.52 4.50
CA TRP A 13 7.65 -2.91 3.42
C TRP A 13 6.59 -1.94 3.92
N ALA A 14 6.36 -0.87 3.16
CA ALA A 14 5.23 0.03 3.33
C ALA A 14 4.34 -0.06 2.08
N ILE A 15 3.04 -0.16 2.30
CA ILE A 15 2.03 -0.42 1.28
C ILE A 15 1.29 0.87 0.94
N HIS A 16 1.32 1.29 -0.31
CA HIS A 16 0.36 2.23 -0.87
C HIS A 16 -0.76 1.43 -1.54
N PHE A 17 -1.91 1.33 -0.86
CA PHE A 17 -3.09 0.70 -1.46
C PHE A 17 -3.81 1.66 -2.39
N VAL A 18 -4.34 1.10 -3.47
CA VAL A 18 -5.12 1.83 -4.48
C VAL A 18 -6.48 2.20 -3.91
N ARG A 19 -6.97 3.37 -4.32
CA ARG A 19 -8.32 3.84 -4.08
C ARG A 19 -9.02 4.11 -5.40
N VAL A 20 -10.27 3.68 -5.50
CA VAL A 20 -11.12 3.97 -6.65
C VAL A 20 -11.84 5.31 -6.43
N PRO A 21 -12.02 6.15 -7.47
CA PRO A 21 -12.89 7.31 -7.37
C PRO A 21 -14.28 6.91 -6.86
N LYS A 22 -14.85 7.67 -5.92
CA LYS A 22 -16.13 7.33 -5.27
C LYS A 22 -17.26 7.08 -6.26
N ASP A 23 -17.25 7.81 -7.38
CA ASP A 23 -18.29 7.75 -8.40
C ASP A 23 -18.14 6.51 -9.31
N SER A 24 -17.00 5.82 -9.24
CA SER A 24 -16.69 4.61 -10.00
C SER A 24 -16.89 3.32 -9.19
N VAL A 25 -17.19 3.43 -7.89
CA VAL A 25 -17.42 2.23 -7.06
C VAL A 25 -18.79 1.66 -7.38
N LYS A 26 -18.81 0.61 -8.22
CA LYS A 26 -19.88 -0.38 -8.16
C LYS A 26 -19.80 -1.01 -6.77
N LEU A 27 -20.91 -1.05 -6.03
CA LEU A 27 -20.97 -1.70 -4.72
C LEU A 27 -20.62 -3.19 -4.91
N TYR A 28 -19.34 -3.56 -4.77
CA TYR A 28 -18.89 -4.95 -4.66
C TYR A 28 -19.21 -5.47 -3.24
N ALA A 29 -20.44 -5.24 -2.80
CA ALA A 29 -20.95 -5.71 -1.53
C ALA A 29 -21.43 -7.15 -1.72
N ARG A 30 -20.68 -8.12 -1.19
CA ARG A 30 -21.36 -9.33 -0.69
C ARG A 30 -21.83 -9.06 0.73
N ASN A 31 -23.14 -9.15 0.91
CA ASN A 31 -23.79 -9.37 2.21
C ASN A 31 -23.62 -10.83 2.61
N THR A 32 -22.42 -11.24 3.01
CA THR A 32 -22.27 -12.46 3.82
C THR A 32 -21.08 -12.24 4.74
N ARG A 33 -21.36 -11.92 6.01
CA ARG A 33 -20.48 -12.42 7.08
C ARG A 33 -20.57 -13.95 6.96
N SER A 34 -19.58 -14.60 6.35
CA SER A 34 -19.39 -16.01 6.70
C SER A 34 -19.06 -16.02 8.19
N MET A 35 -19.63 -16.99 8.91
CA MET A 35 -19.32 -17.22 10.31
C MET A 35 -17.92 -17.83 10.50
N ASP A 36 -17.16 -17.95 9.42
CA ASP A 36 -15.92 -18.68 9.29
C ASP A 36 -14.80 -17.69 8.95
N ASN A 37 -13.60 -17.90 9.50
CA ASN A 37 -12.40 -17.06 9.38
C ASN A 37 -11.83 -16.93 7.94
N GLU A 38 -12.67 -17.08 6.92
CA GLU A 38 -12.32 -16.98 5.51
C GLU A 38 -12.09 -15.53 5.10
N LEU A 39 -10.97 -15.30 4.40
CA LEU A 39 -10.71 -14.01 3.83
C LEU A 39 -11.42 -13.86 2.48
N LEU A 40 -12.56 -13.18 2.49
CA LEU A 40 -13.40 -12.97 1.30
C LEU A 40 -13.20 -11.56 0.73
N CYS A 41 -12.34 -11.43 -0.27
CA CYS A 41 -12.21 -10.21 -1.06
C CYS A 41 -12.48 -10.51 -2.54
N ASN A 42 -12.88 -9.49 -3.31
CA ASN A 42 -13.23 -9.63 -4.72
C ASN A 42 -12.29 -8.75 -5.58
N PRO A 43 -12.08 -9.10 -6.86
CA PRO A 43 -11.38 -8.22 -7.77
C PRO A 43 -12.14 -6.90 -7.92
N CYS A 44 -11.39 -5.84 -8.23
CA CYS A 44 -11.92 -4.51 -8.51
C CYS A 44 -11.24 -3.98 -9.78
N PRO A 45 -11.87 -4.16 -10.95
CA PRO A 45 -11.29 -3.73 -12.22
C PRO A 45 -10.90 -2.25 -12.22
N GLU A 46 -11.71 -1.39 -11.60
CA GLU A 46 -11.41 0.04 -11.51
C GLU A 46 -10.17 0.33 -10.67
N ALA A 47 -9.88 -0.48 -9.64
CA ALA A 47 -8.63 -0.37 -8.89
C ALA A 47 -7.44 -0.87 -9.71
N PHE A 48 -7.62 -1.92 -10.50
CA PHE A 48 -6.58 -2.36 -11.43
C PHE A 48 -6.26 -1.29 -12.48
N GLU A 49 -7.26 -0.58 -13.02
CA GLU A 49 -7.04 0.55 -13.92
C GLU A 49 -6.19 1.66 -13.29
N VAL A 50 -6.44 1.99 -12.01
CA VAL A 50 -5.60 2.97 -11.29
C VAL A 50 -4.18 2.44 -11.09
N LEU A 51 -4.00 1.15 -10.83
CA LEU A 51 -2.66 0.55 -10.74
C LEU A 51 -1.90 0.62 -12.06
N LYS A 52 -2.59 0.36 -13.19
CA LYS A 52 -2.01 0.55 -14.52
C LYS A 52 -1.60 2.01 -14.75
N GLN A 53 -2.42 2.97 -14.34
CA GLN A 53 -2.08 4.39 -14.44
C GLN A 53 -0.81 4.72 -13.65
N ILE A 54 -0.65 4.20 -12.42
CA ILE A 54 0.57 4.37 -11.61
C ILE A 54 1.82 3.86 -12.36
N VAL A 55 1.72 2.68 -12.98
CA VAL A 55 2.81 2.08 -13.76
C VAL A 55 3.12 2.91 -15.00
N THR A 56 2.10 3.28 -15.78
CA THR A 56 2.26 4.08 -16.99
C THR A 56 2.79 5.48 -16.70
N SER A 57 2.40 6.09 -15.58
CA SER A 57 2.98 7.36 -15.11
C SER A 57 4.32 7.20 -14.40
N ARG A 58 4.83 5.97 -14.25
CA ARG A 58 6.10 5.62 -13.60
C ARG A 58 6.23 5.98 -12.13
N GLY A 59 5.16 6.37 -11.45
CA GLY A 59 5.27 7.00 -10.13
C GLY A 59 3.95 7.24 -9.42
N LEU A 60 4.04 7.50 -8.11
CA LEU A 60 2.90 7.80 -7.26
C LEU A 60 2.70 9.32 -7.14
N LYS A 61 1.51 9.80 -7.53
CA LYS A 61 1.16 11.23 -7.43
C LYS A 61 0.63 11.57 -6.02
N PRO A 62 1.17 12.60 -5.34
CA PRO A 62 0.65 13.03 -4.05
C PRO A 62 -0.73 13.66 -4.21
N ALA A 63 -1.65 13.33 -3.31
CA ALA A 63 -3.01 13.86 -3.33
C ALA A 63 -3.52 14.19 -1.93
N PHE A 64 -4.55 15.03 -1.85
CA PHE A 64 -5.26 15.26 -0.59
C PHE A 64 -6.29 14.16 -0.34
N GLY A 65 -6.13 13.43 0.77
CA GLY A 65 -7.24 12.70 1.35
C GLY A 65 -8.34 13.68 1.78
N ARG A 66 -9.62 13.33 1.56
CA ARG A 66 -10.75 14.18 1.95
C ARG A 66 -11.72 13.45 2.87
N ARG A 67 -12.17 14.15 3.91
CA ARG A 67 -13.25 13.71 4.79
C ARG A 67 -14.22 14.88 4.98
N ASN A 68 -15.50 14.66 4.62
CA ASN A 68 -16.54 15.68 4.65
C ASN A 68 -16.13 16.97 3.91
N GLY A 69 -15.58 16.82 2.70
CA GLY A 69 -15.10 17.93 1.86
C GLY A 69 -13.75 18.54 2.28
N LYS A 70 -13.30 18.31 3.52
CA LYS A 70 -12.05 18.90 4.05
C LYS A 70 -10.83 18.01 3.82
N PRO A 71 -9.64 18.60 3.56
CA PRO A 71 -8.40 17.84 3.49
C PRO A 71 -8.06 17.21 4.85
N THR A 72 -7.61 15.96 4.81
CA THR A 72 -7.13 15.20 5.99
C THR A 72 -5.64 15.33 6.20
N ILE A 73 -4.92 15.93 5.24
CA ILE A 73 -3.49 16.23 5.32
C ILE A 73 -3.37 17.73 5.66
N TYR A 74 -2.58 18.03 6.70
CA TYR A 74 -2.36 19.40 7.17
C TYR A 74 -1.12 20.03 6.54
N GLY A 75 -0.99 21.35 6.66
CA GLY A 75 0.12 22.13 6.11
C GLY A 75 -0.05 22.54 4.64
N GLY A 76 -1.17 22.18 4.01
CA GLY A 76 -1.51 22.61 2.65
C GLY A 76 -0.68 21.97 1.53
N ILE A 77 0.01 20.87 1.82
CA ILE A 77 0.82 20.12 0.86
C ILE A 77 0.27 18.69 0.77
N PRO A 78 -0.06 18.18 -0.42
CA PRO A 78 -0.55 16.80 -0.56
C PRO A 78 0.59 15.80 -0.28
N ALA A 79 0.21 14.55 0.01
CA ALA A 79 1.18 13.49 0.30
C ALA A 79 0.76 12.18 -0.36
N VAL A 80 1.74 11.32 -0.63
CA VAL A 80 1.52 9.89 -0.86
C VAL A 80 1.53 9.21 0.50
N CYS A 81 0.43 8.55 0.84
CA CYS A 81 0.28 7.82 2.10
C CYS A 81 0.60 6.34 1.90
N PHE A 82 1.27 5.75 2.88
CA PHE A 82 1.55 4.33 2.95
C PHE A 82 1.18 3.79 4.32
N THR A 83 0.92 2.51 4.42
CA THR A 83 0.70 1.80 5.67
C THR A 83 1.76 0.72 5.86
N GLU A 84 2.30 0.59 7.07
CA GLU A 84 3.13 -0.54 7.43
C GLU A 84 2.27 -1.64 8.06
N MET A 85 2.03 -2.72 7.32
CA MET A 85 1.38 -3.89 7.87
C MET A 85 1.75 -5.18 7.13
N PRO A 86 1.77 -6.33 7.83
CA PRO A 86 1.84 -7.64 7.18
C PRO A 86 0.74 -7.81 6.14
N ILE A 87 0.97 -8.67 5.13
CA ILE A 87 0.05 -8.82 4.00
C ILE A 87 -1.33 -9.32 4.44
N ILE A 88 -1.37 -10.17 5.48
CA ILE A 88 -2.63 -10.68 6.02
C ILE A 88 -3.44 -9.58 6.70
N ASN A 89 -2.78 -8.67 7.43
CA ASN A 89 -3.44 -7.52 8.06
C ASN A 89 -3.96 -6.54 6.99
N PHE A 90 -3.23 -6.37 5.89
CA PHE A 90 -3.71 -5.59 4.74
C PHE A 90 -5.00 -6.17 4.17
N LEU A 91 -5.02 -7.46 3.91
CA LEU A 91 -6.20 -8.14 3.41
C LEU A 91 -7.37 -8.09 4.40
N GLN A 92 -7.13 -8.32 5.68
CA GLN A 92 -8.13 -8.18 6.74
C GLN A 92 -8.67 -6.74 6.81
N TYR A 93 -7.81 -5.74 6.66
CA TYR A 93 -8.20 -4.33 6.62
C TYR A 93 -9.10 -4.04 5.40
N VAL A 94 -8.75 -4.52 4.21
CA VAL A 94 -9.59 -4.39 3.00
C VAL A 94 -10.98 -5.00 3.24
N VAL A 95 -11.04 -6.23 3.77
CA VAL A 95 -12.30 -6.92 4.06
C VAL A 95 -13.11 -6.19 5.12
N ALA A 96 -12.49 -5.77 6.24
CA ALA A 96 -13.16 -5.06 7.31
C ALA A 96 -13.68 -3.69 6.87
N ARG A 97 -12.97 -3.01 5.96
CA ARG A 97 -13.39 -1.71 5.41
C ARG A 97 -14.56 -1.85 4.45
N ASN A 98 -14.62 -2.98 3.72
CA ASN A 98 -15.66 -3.34 2.76
C ASN A 98 -16.07 -2.18 1.81
N ASN A 99 -15.08 -1.39 1.37
CA ASN A 99 -15.32 -0.22 0.53
C ASN A 99 -14.06 0.12 -0.27
N TYR A 100 -14.07 -0.19 -1.57
CA TYR A 100 -12.91 0.00 -2.46
C TYR A 100 -12.63 1.46 -2.84
N ALA A 101 -13.56 2.39 -2.58
CA ALA A 101 -13.21 3.83 -2.62
C ALA A 101 -12.27 4.23 -1.49
N TRP A 102 -12.17 3.41 -0.44
CA TRP A 102 -11.32 3.66 0.71
C TRP A 102 -10.10 2.77 0.74
N CYS A 103 -10.24 1.49 0.39
CA CYS A 103 -9.13 0.55 0.31
C CYS A 103 -9.51 -0.62 -0.61
N ALA A 104 -8.85 -0.74 -1.76
CA ALA A 104 -9.00 -1.88 -2.67
C ALA A 104 -7.85 -2.89 -2.46
N PRO A 105 -8.03 -4.18 -2.81
CA PRO A 105 -6.98 -5.20 -2.72
C PRO A 105 -5.97 -5.07 -3.88
N TYR A 106 -5.45 -3.87 -4.11
CA TYR A 106 -4.46 -3.56 -5.13
C TYR A 106 -3.52 -2.51 -4.55
N GLY A 107 -2.26 -2.50 -4.97
CA GLY A 107 -1.31 -1.56 -4.40
C GLY A 107 0.11 -1.72 -4.87
N VAL A 108 0.94 -0.81 -4.40
CA VAL A 108 2.39 -0.82 -4.53
C VAL A 108 2.98 -0.97 -3.14
N CYS A 109 4.04 -1.77 -2.98
CA CYS A 109 4.80 -1.81 -1.74
C CYS A 109 6.28 -1.48 -1.99
N LEU A 110 6.84 -0.73 -1.05
CA LEU A 110 8.20 -0.18 -1.12
C LEU A 110 8.95 -0.45 0.17
N LEU A 111 10.25 -0.67 0.07
CA LEU A 111 11.11 -0.84 1.24
C LEU A 111 11.15 0.44 2.08
N LYS A 112 10.81 0.36 3.36
CA LYS A 112 10.77 1.50 4.29
C LYS A 112 12.09 2.26 4.33
N ARG A 113 13.22 1.55 4.24
CA ARG A 113 14.56 2.16 4.21
C ARG A 113 14.76 3.08 3.00
N GLU A 114 14.25 2.70 1.83
CA GLU A 114 14.37 3.46 0.59
C GLU A 114 13.31 4.56 0.55
N LEU A 115 12.12 4.28 1.04
CA LEU A 115 11.06 5.26 1.23
C LEU A 115 11.51 6.40 2.17
N PHE A 116 12.24 6.07 3.24
CA PHE A 116 12.85 7.07 4.13
C PHE A 116 13.94 7.90 3.43
N LYS A 117 14.80 7.27 2.61
CA LYS A 117 15.81 7.95 1.79
C LYS A 117 15.17 8.91 0.79
N ALA A 118 14.05 8.52 0.18
CA ALA A 118 13.24 9.36 -0.72
C ALA A 118 12.55 10.54 -0.01
N GLY A 119 12.66 10.66 1.33
CA GLY A 119 12.11 11.78 2.10
C GLY A 119 10.79 11.48 2.81
N ALA A 120 10.25 10.26 2.68
CA ALA A 120 9.06 9.89 3.43
C ALA A 120 9.37 9.74 4.93
N ARG A 121 8.37 9.94 5.77
CA ARG A 121 8.50 9.86 7.22
C ARG A 121 7.27 9.21 7.85
N PRO A 122 7.42 8.52 8.99
CA PRO A 122 6.28 8.08 9.79
C PRO A 122 5.38 9.25 10.20
N ALA A 123 4.09 8.95 10.33
CA ALA A 123 3.10 9.88 10.83
C ALA A 123 3.34 10.26 12.30
N VAL A 124 2.81 11.43 12.68
CA VAL A 124 2.77 11.93 14.07
C VAL A 124 1.34 11.81 14.56
N TYR A 125 1.11 10.88 15.49
CA TYR A 125 -0.22 10.59 16.02
C TYR A 125 -0.51 11.42 17.27
N GLY A 126 -1.39 12.41 17.12
CA GLY A 126 -1.71 13.35 18.19
C GLY A 126 -0.55 14.26 18.59
N LEU A 127 -0.84 15.20 19.47
CA LEU A 127 0.15 16.02 20.19
C LEU A 127 -0.15 15.89 21.68
N SER A 128 0.84 16.13 22.54
CA SER A 128 0.64 16.17 23.99
C SER A 128 -0.27 17.32 24.44
N VAL A 129 -0.39 18.36 23.60
CA VAL A 129 -1.27 19.50 23.85
C VAL A 129 -2.69 19.17 23.38
N PRO A 130 -3.70 19.28 24.26
CA PRO A 130 -5.09 19.07 23.87
C PRO A 130 -5.58 20.19 22.95
N GLY A 131 -6.51 19.87 22.05
CA GLY A 131 -7.21 20.87 21.24
C GLY A 131 -6.32 21.58 20.19
N VAL A 132 -5.82 20.83 19.22
CA VAL A 132 -5.01 21.37 18.12
C VAL A 132 -5.73 22.51 17.40
N SER A 133 -5.19 23.71 17.53
CA SER A 133 -5.72 24.93 16.92
C SER A 133 -5.38 24.99 15.42
N ILE A 134 -6.40 25.27 14.61
CA ILE A 134 -6.26 25.45 13.17
C ILE A 134 -6.29 26.94 12.87
N VAL A 135 -5.17 27.48 12.39
CA VAL A 135 -4.98 28.92 12.11
C VAL A 135 -5.38 29.31 10.69
N GLN A 136 -5.49 28.33 9.78
CA GLN A 136 -5.99 28.53 8.42
C GLN A 136 -6.77 27.29 7.98
N ASP A 137 -7.98 27.48 7.44
CA ASP A 137 -8.85 26.41 6.92
C ASP A 137 -9.61 26.93 5.68
N GLN A 138 -8.96 26.88 4.51
CA GLN A 138 -9.50 27.37 3.24
C GLN A 138 -9.10 26.44 2.09
N GLY A 139 -10.10 25.90 1.37
CA GLY A 139 -9.87 25.01 0.23
C GLY A 139 -9.05 23.77 0.61
N ASN A 140 -7.86 23.62 0.01
CA ASN A 140 -6.90 22.55 0.30
C ASN A 140 -5.92 22.89 1.42
N ILE A 141 -6.01 24.09 2.00
CA ILE A 141 -5.08 24.58 3.00
C ILE A 141 -5.69 24.44 4.38
N ARG A 142 -5.11 23.57 5.19
CA ARG A 142 -5.46 23.40 6.60
C ARG A 142 -4.21 23.40 7.45
N VAL A 143 -3.97 24.49 8.19
CA VAL A 143 -2.69 24.75 8.89
C VAL A 143 -2.92 24.76 10.38
N ILE A 144 -2.17 23.92 11.09
CA ILE A 144 -2.07 23.90 12.56
C ILE A 144 -1.21 25.08 13.00
N ASP A 145 -1.44 25.62 14.19
CA ASP A 145 -0.53 26.62 14.78
C ASP A 145 0.92 26.11 14.73
N LYS A 146 1.81 26.92 14.12
CA LYS A 146 3.22 26.58 13.92
C LYS A 146 3.99 26.46 15.24
N ASN A 147 3.47 27.04 16.32
CA ASN A 147 4.01 26.87 17.67
C ASN A 147 3.76 25.46 18.22
N LEU A 148 2.74 24.76 17.74
CA LEU A 148 2.43 23.37 18.13
C LEU A 148 3.14 22.35 17.24
N LEU A 149 3.17 22.60 15.93
CA LEU A 149 3.83 21.73 14.96
C LEU A 149 4.36 22.56 13.79
N PRO A 150 5.68 22.53 13.52
CA PRO A 150 6.25 23.27 12.38
C PRO A 150 5.57 22.87 11.07
N LEU A 151 5.34 23.87 10.22
CA LEU A 151 4.64 23.70 8.95
C LEU A 151 5.23 22.58 8.07
N SER A 152 6.56 22.41 8.10
CA SER A 152 7.26 21.34 7.38
C SER A 152 6.88 19.92 7.81
N GLU A 153 6.32 19.77 9.01
CA GLU A 153 5.96 18.49 9.64
C GLU A 153 4.46 18.23 9.66
N GLN A 154 3.62 19.25 9.43
CA GLN A 154 2.16 19.13 9.57
C GLN A 154 1.54 18.09 8.64
N TYR A 155 2.14 17.86 7.47
CA TYR A 155 1.68 16.81 6.55
C TYR A 155 1.68 15.41 7.18
N ARG A 156 2.48 15.17 8.23
CA ARG A 156 2.58 13.90 8.96
C ARG A 156 1.56 13.76 10.07
N TYR A 157 0.90 14.85 10.47
CA TYR A 157 -0.01 14.83 11.60
C TYR A 157 -1.27 14.01 11.31
N ILE A 158 -1.66 13.19 12.28
CA ILE A 158 -2.90 12.43 12.32
C ILE A 158 -3.57 12.71 13.66
N THR A 159 -4.83 13.15 13.61
CA THR A 159 -5.62 13.32 14.83
C THR A 159 -5.82 11.97 15.50
N LEU A 160 -5.42 11.89 16.77
CA LEU A 160 -5.58 10.73 17.64
C LEU A 160 -6.43 11.14 18.85
N ASP A 161 -7.53 10.43 19.07
CA ASP A 161 -8.38 10.59 20.26
C ASP A 161 -9.03 9.24 20.61
N PRO A 162 -8.32 8.39 21.38
CA PRO A 162 -8.82 7.09 21.80
C PRO A 162 -9.97 7.19 22.81
N ASN A 163 -10.13 8.35 23.46
CA ASN A 163 -11.16 8.58 24.48
C ASN A 163 -12.47 9.12 23.90
N ARG A 164 -12.54 9.29 22.57
CA ARG A 164 -13.72 9.83 21.90
C ARG A 164 -14.95 8.94 22.10
N GLN A 165 -15.88 9.37 22.96
CA GLN A 165 -17.10 8.60 23.26
C GLN A 165 -18.27 8.91 22.31
N GLU A 166 -18.32 10.09 21.70
CA GLU A 166 -19.53 10.61 21.03
C GLU A 166 -19.90 9.98 19.68
N LYS A 167 -19.07 9.09 19.09
CA LYS A 167 -19.28 8.60 17.70
C LYS A 167 -19.15 7.09 17.48
N ASN A 168 -19.44 6.26 18.49
CA ASN A 168 -19.39 4.78 18.46
C ASN A 168 -18.04 4.13 18.10
N HIS A 169 -16.99 4.90 17.77
CA HIS A 169 -15.64 4.40 17.56
C HIS A 169 -14.60 5.41 18.04
N PRO A 170 -13.54 4.95 18.75
CA PRO A 170 -12.39 5.78 19.07
C PRO A 170 -11.74 6.31 17.78
N LEU A 171 -11.17 7.51 17.82
CA LEU A 171 -10.40 8.03 16.70
C LEU A 171 -8.96 7.53 16.82
N ASP A 172 -8.75 6.27 16.44
CA ASP A 172 -7.46 5.59 16.53
C ASP A 172 -7.04 5.02 15.16
N TRP A 173 -5.97 5.59 14.61
CA TRP A 173 -5.35 5.19 13.35
C TRP A 173 -3.95 4.62 13.55
N THR A 174 -3.56 4.34 14.79
CA THR A 174 -2.20 3.87 15.12
C THR A 174 -1.91 2.48 14.55
N HIS A 175 -2.96 1.67 14.38
CA HIS A 175 -2.91 0.37 13.72
C HIS A 175 -2.43 0.43 12.26
N GLU A 176 -2.62 1.56 11.56
CA GLU A 176 -2.16 1.72 10.17
C GLU A 176 -0.65 1.98 10.07
N ARG A 177 0.00 2.40 11.17
CA ARG A 177 1.44 2.78 11.18
C ARG A 177 1.83 3.56 9.93
N GLU A 178 1.10 4.65 9.69
CA GLU A 178 1.09 5.40 8.43
C GLU A 178 2.45 6.07 8.19
N TRP A 179 2.90 6.05 6.94
CA TRP A 179 4.03 6.82 6.44
C TRP A 179 3.52 7.79 5.38
N ARG A 180 4.13 8.98 5.31
CA ARG A 180 3.80 9.97 4.30
C ARG A 180 5.05 10.45 3.59
N TRP A 181 4.97 10.44 2.26
CA TRP A 181 5.91 11.11 1.39
C TRP A 181 5.26 12.38 0.86
N ARG A 182 6.00 13.48 0.80
CA ARG A 182 5.60 14.69 0.11
C ARG A 182 6.75 15.14 -0.76
N GLU A 183 6.43 15.88 -1.81
CA GLU A 183 7.44 16.58 -2.58
C GLU A 183 8.26 17.54 -1.68
N SER A 184 9.58 17.48 -1.81
CA SER A 184 10.49 18.34 -1.04
C SER A 184 10.45 19.79 -1.58
N GLN A 185 10.46 20.76 -0.67
CA GLN A 185 10.34 22.17 -1.01
C GLN A 185 11.65 22.72 -1.57
N GLN A 186 11.77 22.77 -2.90
CA GLN A 186 12.44 23.91 -3.53
C GLN A 186 11.49 24.78 -4.38
N TYR A 187 10.31 24.29 -4.80
CA TYR A 187 9.47 25.05 -5.75
C TYR A 187 7.95 25.11 -5.50
N SER A 188 7.37 24.41 -4.51
CA SER A 188 5.91 24.17 -4.48
C SER A 188 5.10 24.84 -3.36
N TYR A 189 5.68 25.73 -2.55
CA TYR A 189 4.87 26.48 -1.57
C TYR A 189 4.07 27.60 -2.26
N GLY A 190 2.83 27.30 -2.66
CA GLY A 190 1.86 28.28 -3.18
C GLY A 190 1.16 27.89 -4.48
N ARG A 191 1.81 27.16 -5.41
CA ARG A 191 1.22 26.78 -6.70
C ARG A 191 0.23 25.62 -6.61
N ALA A 192 0.62 24.48 -6.03
CA ALA A 192 -0.26 23.30 -5.89
C ALA A 192 -1.50 23.56 -5.00
N ALA A 193 -1.39 24.49 -4.04
CA ALA A 193 -2.51 24.87 -3.19
C ALA A 193 -3.52 25.81 -3.87
N GLN A 194 -3.10 26.59 -4.88
CA GLN A 194 -3.95 27.55 -5.61
C GLN A 194 -4.71 26.92 -6.77
N ASN A 195 -4.14 25.92 -7.44
CA ASN A 195 -4.76 25.30 -8.62
C ASN A 195 -5.66 24.09 -8.30
N GLY A 196 -5.61 23.56 -7.08
CA GLY A 196 -6.50 22.49 -6.62
C GLY A 196 -6.17 21.09 -7.15
N ASP A 197 -5.27 20.98 -8.13
CA ASP A 197 -4.59 19.74 -8.51
C ASP A 197 -3.37 19.51 -7.60
N GLY A 198 -2.96 18.25 -7.43
CA GLY A 198 -1.81 17.92 -6.59
C GLY A 198 -0.50 18.55 -7.10
N SER A 199 0.62 18.23 -6.45
CA SER A 199 1.93 18.49 -7.08
C SER A 199 2.03 17.66 -8.36
N ASP A 200 2.60 18.22 -9.43
CA ASP A 200 2.94 17.47 -10.66
C ASP A 200 4.10 16.50 -10.45
N SER A 201 4.78 16.61 -9.32
CA SER A 201 5.89 15.73 -8.97
C SER A 201 5.40 14.37 -8.52
N LEU A 202 6.01 13.34 -9.08
CA LEU A 202 5.75 11.95 -8.76
C LEU A 202 6.82 11.45 -7.78
N LEU A 203 6.42 10.57 -6.87
CA LEU A 203 7.37 9.64 -6.28
C LEU A 203 7.67 8.57 -7.32
N LEU A 204 8.76 8.76 -8.07
CA LEU A 204 9.16 7.86 -9.15
C LEU A 204 9.41 6.45 -8.60
N LEU A 205 8.67 5.49 -9.15
CA LEU A 205 8.87 4.06 -8.94
C LEU A 205 9.92 3.54 -9.91
N PHE A 206 9.86 4.00 -11.16
CA PHE A 206 10.75 3.64 -12.25
C PHE A 206 11.52 4.87 -12.74
N PRO A 207 12.70 4.70 -13.35
CA PRO A 207 13.48 5.81 -13.88
C PRO A 207 12.75 6.56 -15.00
N GLU A 208 13.06 7.85 -15.11
CA GLU A 208 12.66 8.75 -16.19
C GLU A 208 13.92 9.45 -16.71
N GLU A 209 13.95 9.88 -17.99
CA GLU A 209 15.11 10.40 -18.75
C GLU A 209 16.38 10.71 -17.94
N ASP A 210 16.35 11.76 -17.10
CA ASP A 210 17.49 12.24 -16.30
C ASP A 210 17.36 11.96 -14.79
N GLU A 211 16.29 11.28 -14.35
CA GLU A 211 15.96 11.00 -12.95
C GLU A 211 15.95 9.50 -12.65
N VAL A 212 16.89 9.07 -11.80
CA VAL A 212 16.90 7.71 -11.26
C VAL A 212 15.98 7.58 -10.05
N THR A 213 15.31 6.43 -9.95
CA THR A 213 14.46 6.09 -8.80
C THR A 213 15.29 5.84 -7.53
N PHE A 214 14.70 6.10 -6.36
CA PHE A 214 15.31 5.75 -5.05
C PHE A 214 15.21 4.27 -4.71
N PHE A 215 14.36 3.54 -5.43
CA PHE A 215 13.97 2.18 -5.07
C PHE A 215 14.85 1.19 -5.81
N SER A 216 15.41 0.22 -5.08
CA SER A 216 16.06 -0.93 -5.71
C SER A 216 15.06 -2.04 -6.01
N GLN A 217 13.93 -2.05 -5.30
CA GLN A 217 12.87 -3.02 -5.51
C GLN A 217 11.48 -2.41 -5.36
N VAL A 218 10.55 -2.79 -6.25
CA VAL A 218 9.15 -2.37 -6.23
C VAL A 218 8.23 -3.58 -6.24
N GLY A 219 7.34 -3.69 -5.26
CA GLY A 219 6.35 -4.76 -5.21
C GLY A 219 4.97 -4.28 -5.64
N PHE A 220 4.20 -5.16 -6.28
CA PHE A 220 2.82 -4.89 -6.68
C PHE A 220 1.86 -5.94 -6.13
N PHE A 221 0.66 -5.50 -5.78
CA PHE A 221 -0.47 -6.39 -5.45
C PHE A 221 -1.50 -6.31 -6.56
N VAL A 222 -1.84 -7.47 -7.12
CA VAL A 222 -2.93 -7.66 -8.09
C VAL A 222 -3.84 -8.78 -7.62
N TRP A 223 -5.02 -8.88 -8.19
CA TRP A 223 -5.96 -9.91 -7.80
C TRP A 223 -5.71 -11.23 -8.53
N THR A 224 -5.58 -11.22 -9.87
CA THR A 224 -5.48 -12.47 -10.67
C THR A 224 -4.12 -12.65 -11.37
N PRO A 225 -3.79 -13.88 -11.81
CA PRO A 225 -2.60 -14.13 -12.64
C PRO A 225 -2.63 -13.38 -13.98
N GLU A 226 -3.80 -13.21 -14.59
CA GLU A 226 -3.96 -12.46 -15.85
C GLU A 226 -3.62 -10.97 -15.64
N GLU A 227 -4.09 -10.38 -14.54
CA GLU A 227 -3.71 -9.02 -14.14
C GLU A 227 -2.20 -8.89 -13.90
N ALA A 228 -1.56 -9.92 -13.32
CA ALA A 228 -0.12 -9.93 -13.15
C ALA A 228 0.63 -9.91 -14.49
N ASN A 229 0.19 -10.71 -15.47
CA ASN A 229 0.79 -10.70 -16.81
C ASN A 229 0.59 -9.36 -17.51
N MET A 230 -0.63 -8.81 -17.48
CA MET A 230 -0.91 -7.48 -18.05
C MET A 230 -0.03 -6.39 -17.42
N LEU A 231 0.18 -6.45 -16.10
CA LEU A 231 1.03 -5.47 -15.42
C LEU A 231 2.51 -5.64 -15.80
N ARG A 232 3.02 -6.88 -15.97
CA ARG A 232 4.39 -7.13 -16.46
C ARG A 232 4.60 -6.51 -17.83
N ASP A 233 3.68 -6.74 -18.76
CA ASP A 233 3.77 -6.21 -20.12
C ASP A 233 3.79 -4.66 -20.09
N LEU A 234 2.97 -4.05 -19.24
CA LEU A 234 2.95 -2.59 -19.06
C LEU A 234 4.25 -2.06 -18.48
N ILE A 235 4.80 -2.74 -17.46
CA ILE A 235 6.08 -2.35 -16.85
C ILE A 235 7.20 -2.38 -17.91
N GLN A 236 7.24 -3.42 -18.76
CA GLN A 236 8.22 -3.53 -19.83
C GLN A 236 8.02 -2.44 -20.92
N GLN A 237 6.77 -2.14 -21.29
CA GLN A 237 6.46 -1.12 -22.29
C GLN A 237 6.69 0.31 -21.78
N ALA A 238 6.54 0.54 -20.47
CA ALA A 238 6.67 1.86 -19.88
C ALA A 238 8.13 2.36 -19.86
N ILE A 239 9.12 1.48 -20.00
CA ILE A 239 10.54 1.83 -19.84
C ILE A 239 11.26 1.76 -21.19
N PRO A 240 11.79 2.90 -21.69
CA PRO A 240 12.68 2.90 -22.85
C PRO A 240 13.89 1.98 -22.63
N GLY A 241 14.30 1.24 -23.65
CA GLY A 241 15.39 0.24 -23.53
C GLY A 241 16.71 0.78 -22.95
N TYR A 242 17.01 2.07 -23.14
CA TYR A 242 18.21 2.69 -22.56
C TYR A 242 18.14 2.93 -21.04
N LEU A 243 16.94 2.87 -20.45
CA LEU A 243 16.71 2.98 -19.01
C LEU A 243 16.60 1.62 -18.30
N GLU A 244 16.60 0.51 -19.04
CA GLU A 244 16.48 -0.85 -18.47
C GLU A 244 17.57 -1.15 -17.43
N TYR A 245 18.78 -0.62 -17.62
CA TYR A 245 19.88 -0.78 -16.66
C TYR A 245 19.61 -0.15 -15.29
N TYR A 246 18.78 0.89 -15.24
CA TYR A 246 18.41 1.60 -14.01
C TYR A 246 17.07 1.12 -13.44
N MET A 247 16.51 0.06 -14.01
CA MET A 247 15.23 -0.48 -13.57
C MET A 247 15.39 -1.15 -12.20
N PRO A 248 14.51 -0.85 -11.23
CA PRO A 248 14.46 -1.61 -10.01
C PRO A 248 14.03 -3.04 -10.30
N ASP A 249 14.48 -3.98 -9.47
CA ASP A 249 13.84 -5.28 -9.41
C ASP A 249 12.36 -5.12 -9.07
N TYR A 250 11.50 -5.99 -9.59
CA TYR A 250 10.10 -5.96 -9.20
C TYR A 250 9.52 -7.35 -9.01
N PHE A 251 8.47 -7.40 -8.19
CA PHE A 251 7.68 -8.60 -7.99
C PHE A 251 6.19 -8.26 -7.97
N ILE A 252 5.37 -9.26 -8.28
CA ILE A 252 3.92 -9.13 -8.27
C ILE A 252 3.37 -10.26 -7.42
N ILE A 253 2.60 -9.92 -6.40
CA ILE A 253 1.88 -10.87 -5.56
C ILE A 253 0.43 -10.93 -6.07
N VAL A 254 0.02 -12.14 -6.47
CA VAL A 254 -1.35 -12.46 -6.86
C VAL A 254 -2.14 -12.80 -5.60
N LEU A 255 -2.99 -11.87 -5.17
CA LEU A 255 -3.69 -11.98 -3.88
C LEU A 255 -4.70 -13.12 -3.87
N SER A 256 -5.37 -13.45 -5.00
CA SER A 256 -6.31 -14.57 -5.01
C SER A 256 -5.65 -15.91 -4.69
N GLU A 257 -4.43 -16.13 -5.19
CA GLU A 257 -3.64 -17.33 -4.90
C GLU A 257 -3.17 -17.36 -3.46
N PHE A 258 -2.73 -16.21 -2.92
CA PHE A 258 -2.36 -16.11 -1.51
C PHE A 258 -3.56 -16.42 -0.59
N VAL A 259 -4.73 -15.84 -0.89
CA VAL A 259 -5.96 -16.05 -0.12
C VAL A 259 -6.42 -17.50 -0.18
N ARG A 260 -6.39 -18.10 -1.38
CA ARG A 260 -6.71 -19.51 -1.59
C ARG A 260 -5.81 -20.40 -0.74
N TYR A 261 -4.49 -20.20 -0.81
CA TYR A 261 -3.51 -20.91 0.00
C TYR A 261 -3.77 -20.73 1.51
N TYR A 262 -4.01 -19.50 1.94
CA TYR A 262 -4.28 -19.17 3.35
C TYR A 262 -5.50 -19.91 3.90
N ASN A 263 -6.60 -19.92 3.13
CA ASN A 263 -7.83 -20.61 3.51
C ASN A 263 -7.67 -22.14 3.45
N GLU A 264 -7.04 -22.69 2.41
CA GLU A 264 -6.84 -24.15 2.23
C GLU A 264 -5.97 -24.77 3.34
N ASN A 265 -5.01 -24.01 3.89
CA ASN A 265 -4.06 -24.51 4.89
C ASN A 265 -4.45 -24.20 6.34
N GLY A 266 -5.60 -23.53 6.57
CA GLY A 266 -6.10 -23.24 7.92
C GLY A 266 -5.16 -22.37 8.76
N ILE A 267 -4.27 -21.60 8.13
CA ILE A 267 -3.21 -20.80 8.81
C ILE A 267 -3.75 -19.47 9.35
N HIS A 268 -4.98 -19.47 9.87
CA HIS A 268 -5.74 -18.27 10.23
C HIS A 268 -5.09 -17.41 11.35
N ASP A 269 -4.16 -17.98 12.11
CA ASP A 269 -3.43 -17.31 13.20
C ASP A 269 -1.98 -16.95 12.81
N VAL A 270 -1.53 -17.30 11.59
CA VAL A 270 -0.16 -17.05 11.15
C VAL A 270 -0.08 -15.68 10.48
N MET A 271 0.57 -14.75 11.19
CA MET A 271 0.97 -13.47 10.64
C MET A 271 1.98 -13.69 9.51
N CYS A 272 1.60 -13.38 8.28
CA CYS A 272 2.46 -13.51 7.10
C CYS A 272 2.92 -12.12 6.64
N ARG A 273 4.23 -11.92 6.58
CA ARG A 273 4.84 -10.68 6.08
C ARG A 273 5.16 -10.83 4.59
N ILE A 274 5.41 -9.70 3.92
CA ILE A 274 5.77 -9.71 2.50
C ILE A 274 7.10 -10.44 2.28
N GLU A 275 8.06 -10.29 3.19
CA GLU A 275 9.35 -10.98 3.15
C GLU A 275 9.21 -12.49 3.27
N ASP A 276 8.26 -12.98 4.07
CA ASP A 276 8.03 -14.42 4.24
C ASP A 276 7.53 -15.05 2.93
N ILE A 277 6.79 -14.26 2.14
CA ILE A 277 6.40 -14.61 0.79
C ILE A 277 7.63 -14.52 -0.13
N LEU A 278 8.35 -13.40 -0.14
CA LEU A 278 9.50 -13.18 -1.04
C LEU A 278 10.67 -14.14 -0.82
N MET A 279 10.95 -14.57 0.42
CA MET A 279 11.95 -15.60 0.69
C MET A 279 11.60 -16.94 0.02
N LYS A 280 10.31 -17.15 -0.27
CA LYS A 280 9.80 -18.29 -1.03
C LYS A 280 9.62 -17.96 -2.52
N LEU A 281 9.46 -16.69 -2.89
CA LEU A 281 9.34 -16.23 -4.27
C LEU A 281 10.69 -15.78 -4.86
N MET A 282 11.31 -16.59 -5.72
CA MET A 282 12.40 -16.11 -6.59
C MET A 282 11.89 -15.06 -7.62
N PRO A 283 12.63 -13.95 -7.88
CA PRO A 283 12.23 -12.92 -8.84
C PRO A 283 11.95 -13.48 -10.26
N GLY A 284 10.94 -12.94 -10.94
CA GLY A 284 10.60 -13.25 -12.34
C GLY A 284 9.62 -14.41 -12.60
N ARG A 285 9.24 -15.18 -11.57
CA ARG A 285 8.51 -16.46 -11.77
C ARG A 285 6.99 -16.33 -11.64
N ILE A 286 6.23 -17.22 -12.30
CA ILE A 286 4.80 -17.45 -12.07
C ILE A 286 4.68 -18.71 -11.23
N TRP A 287 3.92 -18.62 -10.14
CA TRP A 287 3.78 -19.68 -9.16
C TRP A 287 2.47 -20.41 -9.45
N LYS A 288 2.56 -21.65 -9.95
CA LYS A 288 1.41 -22.54 -10.12
C LYS A 288 1.52 -23.69 -9.12
N ARG A 289 0.35 -24.18 -8.69
CA ARG A 289 0.22 -25.40 -7.90
C ARG A 289 0.73 -26.60 -8.71
N VAL A 290 1.52 -27.44 -8.06
CA VAL A 290 1.75 -28.83 -8.50
C VAL A 290 0.51 -29.63 -8.12
N PRO A 291 -0.04 -30.47 -9.02
CA PRO A 291 -1.05 -31.44 -8.64
C PRO A 291 -0.58 -32.25 -7.42
N ASP A 292 -1.49 -32.48 -6.48
CA ASP A 292 -1.18 -33.12 -5.21
C ASP A 292 -0.80 -34.59 -5.45
N PRO A 293 0.32 -35.10 -4.89
CA PRO A 293 0.61 -36.53 -4.87
C PRO A 293 -0.48 -37.36 -4.20
N SER A 294 -1.45 -36.75 -3.50
CA SER A 294 -2.65 -37.46 -3.04
C SER A 294 -3.56 -37.99 -4.17
N ASP A 295 -3.27 -37.67 -5.45
CA ASP A 295 -3.79 -38.42 -6.61
C ASP A 295 -3.09 -39.78 -6.84
N SER A 296 -2.03 -40.09 -6.07
CA SER A 296 -1.51 -41.44 -5.87
C SER A 296 -0.81 -41.57 -4.50
N GLU A 297 -1.55 -42.08 -3.52
CA GLU A 297 -1.14 -42.56 -2.19
C GLU A 297 0.35 -42.42 -1.75
N SER A 298 0.51 -41.67 -0.66
CA SER A 298 1.54 -41.72 0.41
C SER A 298 2.48 -40.51 0.52
N ALA A 299 2.30 -39.71 1.57
CA ALA A 299 3.29 -38.74 2.03
C ALA A 299 3.39 -38.74 3.57
N SER A 300 4.63 -38.78 4.05
CA SER A 300 5.06 -38.83 5.45
C SER A 300 4.92 -37.48 6.17
N ASN A 301 4.63 -37.53 7.48
CA ASN A 301 4.31 -36.41 8.37
C ASN A 301 5.46 -35.45 8.76
N ASP A 302 6.54 -35.33 7.99
CA ASP A 302 7.66 -34.44 8.31
C ASP A 302 8.12 -33.62 7.10
N ALA A 303 7.39 -32.55 6.76
CA ALA A 303 7.88 -31.33 6.10
C ALA A 303 6.73 -30.31 5.87
N PRO A 304 6.59 -29.24 6.66
CA PRO A 304 5.52 -28.25 6.41
C PRO A 304 5.83 -27.29 5.24
N PHE A 305 6.94 -27.47 4.50
CA PHE A 305 7.38 -26.48 3.50
C PHE A 305 7.91 -27.05 2.16
N ASP A 306 7.89 -28.36 1.93
CA ASP A 306 8.37 -28.97 0.68
C ASP A 306 7.22 -29.40 -0.23
N MET A 307 6.51 -28.46 -0.88
CA MET A 307 5.60 -28.79 -2.00
C MET A 307 5.48 -27.64 -3.00
N TRP A 308 6.54 -27.32 -3.73
CA TRP A 308 6.43 -26.45 -4.91
C TRP A 308 7.45 -26.93 -5.96
N ILE A 309 6.97 -27.57 -7.03
CA ILE A 309 7.81 -28.05 -8.13
C ILE A 309 8.03 -26.91 -9.12
N GLU A 310 9.30 -26.74 -9.44
CA GLU A 310 9.88 -25.92 -10.49
C GLU A 310 9.36 -26.33 -11.88
N GLU A 311 8.90 -25.36 -12.68
CA GLU A 311 9.05 -25.53 -14.13
C GLU A 311 10.27 -24.72 -14.58
N PRO A 312 11.29 -25.36 -15.18
CA PRO A 312 12.32 -24.64 -15.90
C PRO A 312 11.75 -24.10 -17.20
N PHE A 313 12.32 -23.00 -17.68
CA PHE A 313 12.20 -22.58 -19.08
C PHE A 313 12.67 -23.69 -20.03
#